data_AF-A0A3B4C8M9-F1
#
_entry.id   AF-A0A3B4C8M9-F1
#
_cell.length_a   1.000
_cell.length_b   1.000
_cell.length_c   1.000
_cell.angle_alpha   90.00
_cell.angle_beta   90.00
_cell.angle_gamma   90.00
#
_symmetry.space_group_name_H-M   'P 1'
#
loop_
_entity.id
_entity.type
_entity.pdbx_description
1 polymer ?
#
loop_
_entity_poly.entity_id
_entity_poly.type
_entity_poly.pdbx_seq_one_letter_code
_entity_poly.pdbx_strand_id
1 'polypeptide(L)'
;TTERPVLTDWSLQIHKISFSIMLNTMLLGVQAETSNKPDLSLANKVLNGINWVVVAVFYLEIALKWMVDFWLFWRNAWNIFDFILTFLRTLVKVLCTFRVLRALKITAKFRQVRLLALLAITRSVKDLVPVFLLLLIPMYIFAVTGIPLFKEQTQYDAENLTYGKSFEGISNSFSTVFRLLTIDHWYSLLEDGWNVPDLNKVACGAFVISWIIVGSFIFCHLFVGFMVSNFGSIEKHQKADLFKAEILNKTMSQTSIQVETSASTTLCSPDQTDVDWETKVMQYLDLPEVEQVVLPRDTLFRYFELMEELQRNLEEKKRLHHLKSMETKNHLTFSIAHSIE
;
A
#
# COMPACT_ATOMS: atom_id res chain seq x y z
N THR A 1 -21.89 23.00 -30.97
CA THR A 1 -21.27 21.68 -30.68
C THR A 1 -19.81 21.72 -31.08
N THR A 2 -18.97 22.30 -30.23
CA THR A 2 -17.53 22.43 -30.47
C THR A 2 -16.80 22.24 -29.15
N GLU A 3 -16.89 21.03 -28.60
CA GLU A 3 -16.04 20.62 -27.49
C GLU A 3 -15.08 19.52 -27.94
N ARG A 4 -13.79 19.78 -27.66
CA ARG A 4 -12.59 18.92 -27.62
C ARG A 4 -11.62 19.02 -28.80
N PRO A 5 -10.53 19.79 -28.59
CA PRO A 5 -9.18 19.33 -28.92
C PRO A 5 -8.19 19.48 -27.75
N VAL A 6 -8.68 19.62 -26.51
CA VAL A 6 -7.81 19.87 -25.34
C VAL A 6 -7.12 18.57 -24.86
N LEU A 7 -7.76 17.41 -25.00
CA LEU A 7 -7.23 16.13 -24.48
C LEU A 7 -6.00 15.60 -25.24
N THR A 8 -5.86 15.95 -26.53
CA THR A 8 -4.70 15.54 -27.35
C THR A 8 -3.43 16.30 -26.98
N ASP A 9 -3.56 17.54 -26.50
CA ASP A 9 -2.40 18.34 -26.08
C ASP A 9 -1.83 17.87 -24.75
N TRP A 10 -2.70 17.50 -23.80
CA TRP A 10 -2.30 16.95 -22.50
C TRP A 10 -1.57 15.61 -22.62
N SER A 11 -2.03 14.72 -23.50
CA SER A 11 -1.33 13.44 -23.72
C SER A 11 0.06 13.69 -24.32
N LEU A 12 0.17 14.60 -25.29
CA LEU A 12 1.43 14.92 -25.95
C LEU A 12 2.43 15.58 -24.99
N GLN A 13 1.97 16.46 -24.10
CA GLN A 13 2.83 17.03 -23.05
C GLN A 13 3.32 15.97 -22.05
N ILE A 14 2.44 15.04 -21.63
CA ILE A 14 2.84 13.96 -20.71
C ILE A 14 3.90 13.05 -21.34
N HIS A 15 3.75 12.71 -22.62
CA HIS A 15 4.75 11.89 -23.33
C HIS A 15 6.09 12.62 -23.47
N LYS A 16 6.08 13.93 -23.79
CA LYS A 16 7.30 14.75 -23.87
C LYS A 16 8.04 14.84 -22.53
N ILE A 17 7.31 15.04 -21.44
CA ILE A 17 7.90 15.14 -20.10
C ILE A 17 8.43 13.76 -19.63
N SER A 18 7.68 12.68 -19.83
CA SER A 18 8.13 11.33 -19.50
C SER A 18 9.36 10.92 -20.30
N PHE A 19 9.40 11.25 -21.60
CA PHE A 19 10.59 11.06 -22.44
C PHE A 19 11.78 11.87 -21.92
N SER A 20 11.57 13.13 -21.53
CA SER A 20 12.62 13.97 -20.94
C SER A 20 13.17 13.40 -19.62
N ILE A 21 12.31 12.86 -18.75
CA ILE A 21 12.72 12.20 -17.49
C ILE A 21 13.51 10.92 -17.77
N MET A 22 13.05 10.10 -18.72
CA MET A 22 13.70 8.85 -19.10
C MET A 22 15.07 9.10 -19.73
N LEU A 23 15.14 10.05 -20.67
CA LEU A 23 16.39 10.52 -21.28
C LEU A 23 17.37 11.03 -20.22
N ASN A 24 16.89 11.85 -19.27
CA ASN A 24 17.70 12.35 -18.16
C ASN A 24 18.24 11.22 -17.27
N THR A 25 17.43 10.19 -17.03
CA THR A 25 17.83 9.02 -16.23
C THR A 25 18.91 8.20 -16.96
N MET A 26 18.78 8.02 -18.27
CA MET A 26 19.82 7.38 -19.10
C MET A 26 21.11 8.20 -19.15
N LEU A 27 21.02 9.53 -19.35
CA LEU A 27 22.17 10.43 -19.32
C LEU A 27 22.95 10.33 -18.00
N LEU A 28 22.25 10.22 -16.88
CA LEU A 28 22.86 10.06 -15.57
C LEU A 28 23.55 8.70 -15.40
N GLY A 29 22.98 7.63 -15.94
CA GLY A 29 23.60 6.30 -15.97
C GLY A 29 24.94 6.34 -16.72
N VAL A 30 24.94 6.94 -17.92
CA VAL A 30 26.15 7.14 -18.72
C VAL A 30 27.16 8.03 -17.98
N GLN A 31 26.70 9.07 -17.27
CA GLN A 31 27.58 9.91 -16.45
C GLN A 31 28.23 9.13 -15.31
N ALA A 32 27.52 8.20 -14.67
CA ALA A 32 28.05 7.41 -13.58
C ALA A 32 29.21 6.50 -14.05
N GLU A 33 29.09 5.93 -15.25
CA GLU A 33 30.15 5.09 -15.85
C GLU A 33 31.31 5.92 -16.42
N THR A 34 31.02 7.11 -16.97
CA THR A 34 32.01 7.96 -17.64
C THR A 34 32.77 8.88 -16.68
N SER A 35 32.23 9.14 -15.48
CA SER A 35 32.85 10.05 -14.49
C SER A 35 34.19 9.55 -13.95
N ASN A 36 34.49 8.25 -14.06
CA ASN A 36 35.77 7.66 -13.62
C ASN A 36 36.86 7.63 -14.70
N LYS A 37 36.55 8.00 -15.96
CA LYS A 37 37.51 7.99 -17.06
C LYS A 37 37.97 9.42 -17.41
N PRO A 38 39.26 9.78 -17.20
CA PRO A 38 39.75 11.15 -17.42
C PRO A 38 39.76 11.59 -18.90
N ASP A 39 39.82 10.63 -19.85
CA ASP A 39 39.86 10.91 -21.29
C ASP A 39 38.57 11.53 -21.85
N LEU A 40 37.43 11.43 -21.13
CA LEU A 40 36.13 11.98 -21.56
C LEU A 40 35.73 13.27 -20.81
N SER A 41 36.70 14.09 -20.42
CA SER A 41 36.44 15.35 -19.68
C SER A 41 35.51 16.33 -20.42
N LEU A 42 35.55 16.37 -21.76
CA LEU A 42 34.63 17.16 -22.59
C LEU A 42 33.20 16.60 -22.59
N ALA A 43 33.05 15.27 -22.73
CA ALA A 43 31.75 14.61 -22.68
C ALA A 43 31.08 14.82 -21.31
N ASN A 44 31.84 14.71 -20.22
CA ASN A 44 31.34 14.96 -18.86
C ASN A 44 30.86 16.41 -18.67
N LYS A 45 31.55 17.41 -19.26
CA LYS A 45 31.11 18.82 -19.22
C LYS A 45 29.81 19.04 -19.99
N VAL A 46 29.69 18.50 -21.20
CA VAL A 46 28.46 18.59 -22.02
C VAL A 46 27.30 17.90 -21.31
N LEU A 47 27.52 16.71 -20.77
CA LEU A 47 26.52 15.92 -20.06
C LEU A 47 26.02 16.62 -18.78
N ASN A 48 26.90 17.31 -18.07
CA ASN A 48 26.52 18.14 -16.93
C ASN A 48 25.72 19.39 -17.36
N GLY A 49 26.06 20.00 -18.48
CA GLY A 49 25.30 21.10 -19.07
C GLY A 49 23.87 20.69 -19.42
N ILE A 50 23.69 19.55 -20.09
CA ILE A 50 22.37 19.01 -20.44
C ILE A 50 21.54 18.74 -19.18
N ASN A 51 22.17 18.18 -18.13
CA ASN A 51 21.53 17.97 -16.84
C ASN A 51 20.99 19.26 -16.21
N TRP A 52 21.73 20.36 -16.31
CA TRP A 52 21.28 21.68 -15.84
C TRP A 52 20.12 22.24 -16.66
N VAL A 53 20.14 22.06 -17.97
CA VAL A 53 19.04 22.49 -18.86
C VAL A 53 17.75 21.75 -18.54
N VAL A 54 17.79 20.42 -18.41
CA VAL A 54 16.62 19.60 -18.05
C VAL A 54 16.00 20.08 -16.74
N VAL A 55 16.84 20.54 -15.82
CA VAL A 55 16.40 21.02 -14.52
C VAL A 55 15.74 22.38 -14.62
N ALA A 56 16.32 23.28 -15.39
CA ALA A 56 15.74 24.59 -15.66
C ALA A 56 14.34 24.42 -16.27
N VAL A 57 14.17 23.44 -17.17
CA VAL A 57 12.86 23.08 -17.75
C VAL A 57 11.87 22.64 -16.67
N PHE A 58 12.28 21.81 -15.69
CA PHE A 58 11.39 21.43 -14.58
C PHE A 58 11.01 22.61 -13.68
N TYR A 59 11.95 23.50 -13.40
CA TYR A 59 11.65 24.73 -12.65
C TYR A 59 10.67 25.63 -13.41
N LEU A 60 10.85 25.76 -14.73
CA LEU A 60 9.94 26.50 -15.59
C LEU A 60 8.54 25.87 -15.62
N GLU A 61 8.45 24.54 -15.69
CA GLU A 61 7.15 23.82 -15.63
C GLU A 61 6.40 24.13 -14.32
N ILE A 62 7.11 24.14 -13.19
CA ILE A 62 6.52 24.46 -11.88
C ILE A 62 6.08 25.93 -11.83
N ALA A 63 6.92 26.85 -12.31
CA ALA A 63 6.60 28.27 -12.36
C ALA A 63 5.36 28.55 -13.22
N LEU A 64 5.25 27.91 -14.38
CA LEU A 64 4.07 28.01 -15.24
C LEU A 64 2.80 27.48 -14.55
N LYS A 65 2.90 26.37 -13.79
CA LYS A 65 1.75 25.86 -13.02
C LYS A 65 1.31 26.81 -11.91
N TRP A 66 2.24 27.51 -11.27
CA TRP A 66 1.93 28.55 -10.27
C TRP A 66 1.24 29.76 -10.89
N MET A 67 1.61 30.13 -12.12
CA MET A 67 0.96 31.26 -12.83
C MET A 67 -0.49 30.97 -13.20
N VAL A 68 -0.83 29.71 -13.46
CA VAL A 68 -2.22 29.32 -13.79
C VAL A 68 -3.06 29.24 -12.51
N ASP A 69 -2.67 28.40 -11.55
CA ASP A 69 -3.45 28.19 -10.31
C ASP A 69 -2.53 27.84 -9.13
N PHE A 70 -2.10 28.87 -8.39
CA PHE A 70 -1.23 28.68 -7.22
C PHE A 70 -1.90 27.81 -6.14
N TRP A 71 -3.15 28.09 -5.78
CA TRP A 71 -3.80 27.39 -4.65
C TRP A 71 -4.16 25.93 -4.99
N LEU A 72 -4.55 25.66 -6.24
CA LEU A 72 -4.82 24.30 -6.71
C LEU A 72 -3.55 23.45 -6.77
N PHE A 73 -2.40 24.07 -7.02
CA PHE A 73 -1.10 23.41 -6.98
C PHE A 73 -0.81 22.80 -5.61
N TRP A 74 -0.99 23.57 -4.52
CA TRP A 74 -0.75 23.11 -3.15
C TRP A 74 -1.80 22.13 -2.62
N ARG A 75 -2.98 22.04 -3.26
CA ARG A 75 -3.97 21.02 -2.89
C ARG A 75 -3.65 19.65 -3.50
N ASN A 76 -2.83 19.61 -4.56
CA ASN A 76 -2.45 18.37 -5.22
C ASN A 76 -1.12 17.83 -4.64
N ALA A 77 -1.21 16.73 -3.88
CA ALA A 77 -0.05 16.06 -3.27
C ALA A 77 1.05 15.69 -4.29
N TRP A 78 0.70 15.42 -5.56
CA TRP A 78 1.67 15.09 -6.60
C TRP A 78 2.47 16.30 -7.09
N ASN A 79 1.84 17.47 -7.09
CA ASN A 79 2.51 18.72 -7.42
C ASN A 79 3.46 19.14 -6.29
N ILE A 80 3.03 18.96 -5.02
CA ILE A 80 3.89 19.13 -3.85
C ILE A 80 5.07 18.15 -3.89
N PHE A 81 4.83 16.89 -4.22
CA PHE A 81 5.89 15.88 -4.35
C PHE A 81 6.91 16.26 -5.44
N ASP A 82 6.45 16.68 -6.62
CA ASP A 82 7.31 17.13 -7.72
C ASP A 82 8.11 18.40 -7.34
N PHE A 83 7.49 19.32 -6.61
CA PHE A 83 8.15 20.51 -6.06
C PHE A 83 9.24 20.15 -5.05
N ILE A 84 8.91 19.32 -4.04
CA ILE A 84 9.86 18.86 -3.03
C ILE A 84 11.03 18.15 -3.72
N LEU A 85 10.79 17.21 -4.64
CA LEU A 85 11.85 16.52 -5.35
C LEU A 85 12.75 17.46 -6.18
N THR A 86 12.17 18.50 -6.79
CA THR A 86 12.93 19.47 -7.59
C THR A 86 13.74 20.42 -6.72
N PHE A 87 13.15 20.92 -5.63
CA PHE A 87 13.74 21.85 -4.68
C PHE A 87 14.82 21.21 -3.80
N LEU A 88 14.56 19.99 -3.31
CA LEU A 88 15.48 19.24 -2.46
C LEU A 88 16.79 18.91 -3.21
N ARG A 89 16.71 18.75 -4.54
CA ARG A 89 17.87 18.54 -5.40
C ARG A 89 18.83 19.74 -5.44
N THR A 90 18.33 20.96 -5.33
CA THR A 90 19.14 22.18 -5.38
C THR A 90 19.60 22.65 -4.00
N LEU A 91 18.82 22.37 -2.95
CA LEU A 91 19.11 22.87 -1.61
C LEU A 91 20.19 22.06 -0.87
N VAL A 92 20.23 20.73 -1.05
CA VAL A 92 21.11 19.88 -0.25
C VAL A 92 22.11 19.13 -1.12
N LYS A 93 23.38 19.55 -1.10
CA LYS A 93 24.48 18.87 -1.80
C LYS A 93 24.64 17.39 -1.39
N VAL A 94 24.28 17.03 -0.17
CA VAL A 94 24.31 15.63 0.34
C VAL A 94 23.18 14.78 -0.24
N LEU A 95 22.04 15.39 -0.61
CA LEU A 95 20.94 14.70 -1.30
C LEU A 95 21.17 14.62 -2.83
N CYS A 96 22.28 15.15 -3.34
CA CYS A 96 22.72 14.94 -4.72
C CYS A 96 22.93 13.46 -5.07
N THR A 97 23.10 12.58 -4.07
CA THR A 97 23.20 11.12 -4.24
C THR A 97 21.86 10.49 -4.60
N PHE A 98 20.73 11.12 -4.24
CA PHE A 98 19.39 10.65 -4.56
C PHE A 98 18.96 10.98 -6.00
N ARG A 99 19.87 10.85 -6.96
CA ARG A 99 19.57 10.97 -8.40
C ARG A 99 18.48 9.99 -8.83
N VAL A 100 18.39 8.86 -8.13
CA VAL A 100 17.36 7.81 -8.28
C VAL A 100 15.95 8.34 -8.03
N LEU A 101 15.76 9.37 -7.19
CA LEU A 101 14.44 9.97 -6.95
C LEU A 101 13.86 10.64 -8.22
N ARG A 102 14.69 10.94 -9.23
CA ARG A 102 14.19 11.41 -10.54
C ARG A 102 13.38 10.32 -11.25
N ALA A 103 13.79 9.05 -11.13
CA ALA A 103 13.03 7.93 -11.70
C ALA A 103 11.66 7.81 -11.02
N LEU A 104 11.56 8.12 -9.73
CA LEU A 104 10.28 8.12 -8.98
C LEU A 104 9.28 9.16 -9.52
N LYS A 105 9.74 10.22 -10.21
CA LYS A 105 8.83 11.17 -10.89
C LYS A 105 8.03 10.52 -12.02
N ILE A 106 8.55 9.47 -12.66
CA ILE A 106 7.82 8.79 -13.74
C ILE A 106 6.56 8.10 -13.18
N THR A 107 6.70 7.50 -12.00
CA THR A 107 5.62 6.88 -11.23
C THR A 107 4.51 7.88 -10.90
N ALA A 108 4.90 9.14 -10.64
CA ALA A 108 3.98 10.26 -10.39
C ALA A 108 3.27 10.80 -11.64
N LYS A 109 3.66 10.42 -12.87
CA LYS A 109 2.98 10.89 -14.10
C LYS A 109 1.89 9.92 -14.55
N PHE A 110 2.09 8.61 -14.34
CA PHE A 110 1.08 7.60 -14.70
C PHE A 110 -0.10 7.61 -13.72
N ARG A 111 -1.30 8.00 -14.19
CA ARG A 111 -2.52 8.06 -13.36
C ARG A 111 -2.83 6.72 -12.67
N GLN A 112 -2.69 5.61 -13.38
CA GLN A 112 -2.93 4.26 -12.84
C GLN A 112 -1.92 3.92 -11.74
N VAL A 113 -0.63 4.14 -11.99
CA VAL A 113 0.43 3.84 -11.01
C VAL A 113 0.32 4.75 -9.78
N ARG A 114 -0.01 6.03 -9.98
CA ARG A 114 -0.26 6.98 -8.87
C ARG A 114 -1.36 6.51 -7.93
N LEU A 115 -2.50 6.13 -8.49
CA LEU A 115 -3.66 5.72 -7.69
C LEU A 115 -3.35 4.42 -6.95
N LEU A 116 -2.75 3.45 -7.63
CA LEU A 116 -2.40 2.16 -7.04
C LEU A 116 -1.30 2.29 -5.98
N ALA A 117 -0.20 2.98 -6.30
CA ALA A 117 0.92 3.15 -5.40
C ALA A 117 0.52 3.94 -4.15
N LEU A 118 -0.19 5.06 -4.30
CA LEU A 118 -0.56 5.88 -3.15
C LEU A 118 -1.60 5.19 -2.28
N LEU A 119 -2.63 4.57 -2.88
CA LEU A 119 -3.65 3.88 -2.11
C LEU A 119 -3.07 2.65 -1.41
N ALA A 120 -2.26 1.84 -2.11
CA ALA A 120 -1.67 0.64 -1.53
C ALA A 120 -0.62 0.98 -0.47
N ILE A 121 0.36 1.84 -0.79
CA ILE A 121 1.46 2.17 0.13
C ILE A 121 0.93 2.93 1.35
N THR A 122 0.09 3.95 1.16
CA THR A 122 -0.40 4.74 2.30
C THR A 122 -1.27 3.88 3.22
N ARG A 123 -2.06 2.97 2.66
CA ARG A 123 -2.85 2.02 3.44
C ARG A 123 -1.96 1.07 4.24
N SER A 124 -1.00 0.41 3.58
CA SER A 124 -0.08 -0.50 4.26
C SER A 124 0.80 0.20 5.31
N VAL A 125 1.25 1.42 5.05
CA VAL A 125 2.03 2.21 6.01
C VAL A 125 1.16 2.59 7.21
N LYS A 126 -0.09 3.03 7.01
CA LYS A 126 -1.01 3.36 8.11
C LYS A 126 -1.22 2.19 9.06
N ASP A 127 -1.33 0.98 8.52
CA ASP A 127 -1.49 -0.23 9.34
C ASP A 127 -0.17 -0.62 10.06
N LEU A 128 0.98 -0.23 9.51
CA LEU A 128 2.29 -0.49 10.08
C LEU A 128 2.74 0.54 11.14
N VAL A 129 2.32 1.82 11.02
CA VAL A 129 2.78 2.92 11.89
C VAL A 129 2.53 2.65 13.38
N PRO A 130 1.32 2.24 13.84
CA PRO A 130 1.07 2.01 15.27
C PRO A 130 1.97 0.92 15.84
N VAL A 131 2.24 -0.08 15.02
CA VAL A 131 3.01 -1.26 15.39
C VAL A 131 4.51 -0.93 15.43
N PHE A 132 5.01 -0.13 14.47
CA PHE A 132 6.37 0.41 14.51
C PHE A 132 6.59 1.38 15.68
N LEU A 133 5.60 2.20 16.02
CA LEU A 133 5.66 3.09 17.18
C LEU A 133 5.76 2.31 18.50
N LEU A 134 5.06 1.17 18.60
CA LEU A 134 5.18 0.27 19.75
C LEU A 134 6.60 -0.31 19.88
N LEU A 135 7.26 -0.63 18.76
CA LEU A 135 8.65 -1.11 18.73
C LEU A 135 9.67 -0.04 19.20
N LEU A 136 9.39 1.24 18.97
CA LEU A 136 10.28 2.33 19.36
C LEU A 136 10.45 2.48 20.88
N ILE A 137 9.44 2.14 21.67
CA ILE A 137 9.47 2.25 23.14
C ILE A 137 10.56 1.34 23.76
N PRO A 138 10.54 0.01 23.56
CA PRO A 138 11.58 -0.86 24.09
C PRO A 138 12.95 -0.53 23.48
N MET A 139 12.99 -0.14 22.20
CA MET A 139 14.23 0.30 21.55
C MET A 139 14.85 1.53 22.26
N TYR A 140 14.03 2.50 22.65
CA TYR A 140 14.50 3.67 23.41
C TYR A 140 15.02 3.28 24.80
N ILE A 141 14.30 2.41 25.52
CA ILE A 141 14.72 1.93 26.85
C ILE A 141 16.10 1.25 26.77
N PHE A 142 16.31 0.37 25.80
CA PHE A 142 17.59 -0.29 25.60
C PHE A 142 18.67 0.67 25.12
N ALA A 143 18.35 1.65 24.26
CA ALA A 143 19.32 2.66 23.83
C ALA A 143 19.83 3.52 24.99
N VAL A 144 18.96 3.93 25.92
CA VAL A 144 19.35 4.70 27.11
C VAL A 144 20.12 3.82 28.10
N THR A 145 19.68 2.58 28.31
CA THR A 145 20.32 1.64 29.24
C THR A 145 21.72 1.21 28.77
N GLY A 146 21.95 1.16 27.45
CA GLY A 146 23.25 0.82 26.88
C GLY A 146 24.33 1.89 27.07
N ILE A 147 23.97 3.18 27.18
CA ILE A 147 24.95 4.28 27.35
C ILE A 147 25.84 4.09 28.59
N PRO A 148 25.30 3.89 29.81
CA PRO A 148 26.15 3.65 30.97
C PRO A 148 26.86 2.29 30.93
N LEU A 149 26.27 1.26 30.30
CA LEU A 149 26.85 -0.08 30.23
C LEU A 149 28.08 -0.16 29.33
N PHE A 150 28.09 0.58 28.22
CA PHE A 150 29.18 0.57 27.23
C PHE A 150 30.11 1.80 27.36
N LYS A 151 29.97 2.59 28.43
CA LYS A 151 30.74 3.82 28.63
C LYS A 151 32.25 3.60 28.56
N GLU A 152 32.74 2.52 29.16
CA GLU A 152 34.18 2.18 29.16
C GLU A 152 34.68 1.80 27.77
N GLN A 153 33.85 1.14 26.94
CA GLN A 153 34.19 0.84 25.55
C GLN A 153 34.25 2.11 24.69
N THR A 154 33.37 3.09 24.93
CA THR A 154 33.39 4.36 24.20
C THR A 154 34.56 5.28 24.58
N GLN A 155 35.02 5.19 25.83
CA GLN A 155 36.15 5.99 26.32
C GLN A 155 37.51 5.36 26.01
N TYR A 156 37.53 4.08 25.60
CA TYR A 156 38.75 3.37 25.26
C TYR A 156 39.23 3.77 23.86
N ASP A 157 40.24 4.64 23.80
CA ASP A 157 40.85 5.12 22.55
C ASP A 157 41.83 4.07 21.99
N ALA A 158 41.28 3.00 21.42
CA ALA A 158 42.03 2.03 20.65
C ALA A 158 41.66 2.11 19.18
N GLU A 159 42.68 2.35 18.33
CA GLU A 159 42.56 2.45 16.86
C GLU A 159 41.93 1.20 16.21
N ASN A 160 41.91 0.07 16.92
CA ASN A 160 41.42 -1.22 16.41
C ASN A 160 39.95 -1.54 16.74
N LEU A 161 39.22 -0.67 17.45
CA LEU A 161 37.80 -0.92 17.73
C LEU A 161 36.94 -0.47 16.55
N THR A 162 36.27 -1.42 15.91
CA THR A 162 35.34 -1.11 14.79
C THR A 162 34.07 -0.44 15.32
N TYR A 163 33.69 -0.73 16.56
CA TYR A 163 32.49 -0.30 17.25
C TYR A 163 32.76 0.55 18.49
N GLY A 164 33.92 1.20 18.58
CA GLY A 164 34.26 2.07 19.71
C GLY A 164 33.24 3.19 19.94
N LYS A 165 32.62 3.72 18.89
CA LYS A 165 31.58 4.77 18.99
C LYS A 165 30.16 4.26 19.25
N SER A 166 30.01 2.96 19.46
CA SER A 166 28.71 2.38 19.81
C SER A 166 28.30 2.89 21.19
N PHE A 167 27.03 3.27 21.32
CA PHE A 167 26.48 3.89 22.52
C PHE A 167 27.10 5.26 22.92
N GLU A 168 27.86 5.90 22.01
CA GLU A 168 28.34 7.28 22.18
C GLU A 168 27.17 8.26 22.00
N GLY A 169 26.36 8.42 23.05
CA GLY A 169 25.16 9.26 23.05
C GLY A 169 23.95 8.62 22.36
N ILE A 170 22.79 9.29 22.46
CA ILE A 170 21.49 8.70 22.12
C ILE A 170 21.36 8.26 20.65
N SER A 171 21.91 9.03 19.70
CA SER A 171 21.81 8.73 18.28
C SER A 171 22.57 7.46 17.91
N ASN A 172 23.82 7.34 18.39
CA ASN A 172 24.65 6.17 18.13
C ASN A 172 24.11 4.95 18.87
N SER A 173 23.63 5.10 20.11
CA SER A 173 22.91 4.03 20.81
C SER A 173 21.71 3.51 20.03
N PHE A 174 20.90 4.42 19.47
CA PHE A 174 19.73 4.05 18.69
C PHE A 174 20.11 3.28 17.41
N SER A 175 21.15 3.72 16.71
CA SER A 175 21.71 3.00 15.55
C SER A 175 22.25 1.62 15.93
N THR A 176 22.97 1.50 17.04
CA THR A 176 23.50 0.21 17.52
C THR A 176 22.35 -0.73 17.91
N VAL A 177 21.36 -0.28 18.68
CA VAL A 177 20.20 -1.09 19.09
C VAL A 177 19.37 -1.51 17.87
N PHE A 178 19.22 -0.65 16.86
CA PHE A 178 18.59 -1.02 15.59
C PHE A 178 19.34 -2.13 14.87
N ARG A 179 20.67 -2.04 14.83
CA ARG A 179 21.51 -3.04 14.18
C ARG A 179 21.44 -4.39 14.91
N LEU A 180 21.42 -4.36 16.24
CA LEU A 180 21.21 -5.56 17.05
C LEU A 180 19.81 -6.15 16.87
N LEU A 181 18.78 -5.31 16.65
CA LEU A 181 17.42 -5.79 16.31
C LEU A 181 17.41 -6.57 14.98
N THR A 182 18.22 -6.15 14.00
CA THR A 182 18.40 -6.88 12.74
C THR A 182 19.31 -8.11 12.86
N ILE A 183 19.81 -8.43 14.06
CA ILE A 183 20.76 -9.52 14.33
C ILE A 183 22.06 -9.34 13.52
N ASP A 184 22.44 -8.09 13.29
CA ASP A 184 23.58 -7.74 12.45
C ASP A 184 24.78 -7.30 13.32
N HIS A 185 25.97 -7.85 13.04
CA HIS A 185 27.24 -7.48 13.69
C HIS A 185 27.23 -7.47 15.23
N TRP A 186 26.35 -8.24 15.86
CA TRP A 186 26.24 -8.33 17.32
C TRP A 186 27.48 -8.97 17.96
N TYR A 187 28.08 -9.95 17.27
CA TYR A 187 29.31 -10.62 17.74
C TYR A 187 30.49 -9.66 17.75
N SER A 188 30.69 -8.90 16.68
CA SER A 188 31.81 -7.95 16.61
C SER A 188 31.69 -6.79 17.61
N LEU A 189 30.46 -6.41 18.00
CA LEU A 189 30.25 -5.46 19.09
C LEU A 189 30.72 -6.02 20.44
N LEU A 190 30.44 -7.32 20.70
CA LEU A 190 30.86 -7.99 21.92
C LEU A 190 32.36 -8.29 21.94
N GLU A 191 32.93 -8.65 20.80
CA GLU A 191 34.36 -8.87 20.62
C GLU A 191 35.16 -7.61 20.96
N ASP A 192 34.71 -6.45 20.46
CA ASP A 192 35.26 -5.14 20.83
C ASP A 192 35.16 -4.89 22.34
N GLY A 193 34.03 -5.25 22.96
CA GLY A 193 33.86 -5.15 24.42
C GLY A 193 34.75 -6.10 25.23
N TRP A 194 35.10 -7.27 24.71
CA TRP A 194 36.02 -8.20 25.38
C TRP A 194 37.48 -7.72 25.39
N ASN A 195 37.85 -6.90 24.41
CA ASN A 195 39.17 -6.29 24.30
C ASN A 195 39.35 -5.11 25.28
N VAL A 196 38.27 -4.62 25.90
CA VAL A 196 38.32 -3.55 26.89
C VAL A 196 38.49 -4.16 28.29
N PRO A 197 39.57 -3.80 29.04
CA PRO A 197 39.89 -4.45 30.31
C PRO A 197 38.92 -4.08 31.45
N ASP A 198 38.48 -2.82 31.51
CA ASP A 198 37.62 -2.31 32.59
C ASP A 198 36.13 -2.65 32.41
N LEU A 199 35.75 -3.14 31.21
CA LEU A 199 34.36 -3.42 30.86
C LEU A 199 33.81 -4.67 31.55
N ASN A 200 32.62 -4.57 32.15
CA ASN A 200 31.90 -5.73 32.66
C ASN A 200 31.36 -6.60 31.50
N LYS A 201 32.19 -7.55 31.07
CA LYS A 201 31.95 -8.47 29.94
C LYS A 201 30.67 -9.28 30.08
N VAL A 202 30.34 -9.71 31.31
CA VAL A 202 29.14 -10.51 31.57
C VAL A 202 27.89 -9.65 31.45
N ALA A 203 27.89 -8.44 32.03
CA ALA A 203 26.76 -7.52 31.93
C ALA A 203 26.51 -7.07 30.47
N CYS A 204 27.58 -6.77 29.73
CA CYS A 204 27.47 -6.38 28.32
C CYS A 204 26.97 -7.53 27.44
N GLY A 205 27.50 -8.75 27.64
CA GLY A 205 27.04 -9.96 26.96
C GLY A 205 25.57 -10.25 27.26
N ALA A 206 25.18 -10.22 28.53
CA ALA A 206 23.79 -10.42 28.95
C ALA A 206 22.85 -9.36 28.36
N PHE A 207 23.27 -8.10 28.34
CA PHE A 207 22.50 -7.01 27.72
C PHE A 207 22.25 -7.25 26.24
N VAL A 208 23.31 -7.52 25.45
CA VAL A 208 23.20 -7.76 23.99
C VAL A 208 22.34 -8.99 23.70
N ILE A 209 22.59 -10.11 24.39
CA ILE A 209 21.81 -11.35 24.20
C ILE A 209 20.34 -11.13 24.60
N SER A 210 20.08 -10.43 25.71
CA SER A 210 18.71 -10.13 26.14
C SER A 210 17.96 -9.28 25.10
N TRP A 211 18.62 -8.29 24.51
CA TRP A 211 18.01 -7.45 23.47
C TRP A 211 17.75 -8.23 22.18
N ILE A 212 18.64 -9.15 21.78
CA ILE A 212 18.41 -10.00 20.61
C ILE A 212 17.18 -10.89 20.83
N ILE A 213 17.05 -11.51 22.00
CA ILE A 213 15.90 -12.37 22.33
C ILE A 213 14.61 -11.54 22.38
N VAL A 214 14.60 -10.45 23.15
CA VAL A 214 13.42 -9.58 23.30
C VAL A 214 13.05 -8.91 21.98
N GLY A 215 14.04 -8.38 21.25
CA GLY A 215 13.87 -7.73 19.96
C GLY A 215 13.35 -8.69 18.90
N SER A 216 13.89 -9.91 18.80
CA SER A 216 13.39 -10.92 17.87
C SER A 216 11.97 -11.36 18.22
N PHE A 217 11.65 -11.50 19.50
CA PHE A 217 10.30 -11.85 19.96
C PHE A 217 9.29 -10.76 19.62
N ILE A 218 9.61 -9.49 19.92
CA ILE A 218 8.78 -8.34 19.58
C ILE A 218 8.63 -8.23 18.06
N PHE A 219 9.70 -8.41 17.29
CA PHE A 219 9.65 -8.34 15.82
C PHE A 219 8.78 -9.45 15.22
N CYS A 220 8.86 -10.69 15.73
CA CYS A 220 7.96 -11.77 15.30
C CYS A 220 6.51 -11.47 15.66
N HIS A 221 6.23 -10.99 16.87
CA HIS A 221 4.87 -10.63 17.28
C HIS A 221 4.31 -9.44 16.49
N LEU A 222 5.16 -8.48 16.14
CA LEU A 222 4.85 -7.39 15.24
C LEU A 222 4.48 -7.91 13.84
N PHE A 223 5.25 -8.85 13.30
CA PHE A 223 4.99 -9.44 12.00
C PHE A 223 3.67 -10.21 11.98
N VAL A 224 3.43 -11.04 13.01
CA VAL A 224 2.16 -11.78 13.14
C VAL A 224 0.98 -10.84 13.30
N GLY A 225 1.09 -9.82 14.16
CA GLY A 225 0.01 -8.83 14.36
C GLY A 225 -0.32 -8.06 13.08
N PHE A 226 0.70 -7.58 12.37
CA PHE A 226 0.52 -6.92 11.07
C PHE A 226 -0.09 -7.86 10.04
N MET A 227 0.43 -9.08 9.91
CA MET A 227 -0.04 -10.06 8.93
C MET A 227 -1.51 -10.43 9.17
N VAL A 228 -1.89 -10.70 10.42
CA VAL A 228 -3.27 -11.01 10.81
C VAL A 228 -4.20 -9.83 10.56
N SER A 229 -3.77 -8.60 10.88
CA SER A 229 -4.56 -7.38 10.60
C SER A 229 -4.80 -7.18 9.10
N ASN A 230 -3.78 -7.42 8.27
CA ASN A 230 -3.90 -7.33 6.81
C ASN A 230 -4.83 -8.41 6.26
N PHE A 231 -4.67 -9.67 6.65
CA PHE A 231 -5.54 -10.75 6.21
C PHE A 231 -6.99 -10.53 6.64
N GLY A 232 -7.22 -10.11 7.88
CA GLY A 232 -8.55 -9.76 8.36
C GLY A 232 -9.18 -8.60 7.58
N SER A 233 -8.38 -7.63 7.15
CA SER A 233 -8.86 -6.50 6.32
C SER A 233 -9.19 -6.94 4.89
N ILE A 234 -8.39 -7.83 4.29
CA ILE A 234 -8.63 -8.39 2.96
C ILE A 234 -9.90 -9.24 2.96
N GLU A 235 -10.09 -10.09 3.97
CA GLU A 235 -11.28 -10.93 4.09
C GLU A 235 -12.56 -10.09 4.26
N LYS A 236 -12.51 -9.01 5.04
CA LYS A 236 -13.62 -8.06 5.18
C LYS A 236 -13.98 -7.39 3.84
N HIS A 237 -12.98 -6.97 3.06
CA HIS A 237 -13.22 -6.40 1.74
C HIS A 237 -13.85 -7.40 0.77
N GLN A 238 -13.36 -8.64 0.72
CA GLN A 238 -13.94 -9.69 -0.11
C GLN A 238 -15.38 -10.02 0.27
N LYS A 239 -15.68 -10.13 1.57
CA LYS A 239 -17.07 -10.36 2.06
C LYS A 239 -17.99 -9.19 1.69
N ALA A 240 -17.51 -7.96 1.82
CA ALA A 240 -18.29 -6.77 1.45
C ALA A 240 -18.56 -6.71 -0.06
N ASP A 241 -17.59 -7.06 -0.91
CA ASP A 241 -17.76 -7.08 -2.36
C ASP A 241 -18.70 -8.21 -2.81
N LEU A 242 -18.62 -9.38 -2.18
CA LEU A 242 -19.55 -10.49 -2.41
C LEU A 242 -20.98 -10.11 -2.00
N PHE A 243 -21.15 -9.47 -0.84
CA PHE A 243 -22.45 -8.99 -0.37
C PHE A 243 -23.05 -7.93 -1.31
N LYS A 244 -22.23 -7.02 -1.84
CA LYS A 244 -22.66 -6.04 -2.85
C LYS A 244 -23.08 -6.72 -4.15
N ALA A 245 -22.35 -7.72 -4.62
CA ALA A 245 -22.71 -8.49 -5.81
C ALA A 245 -24.02 -9.26 -5.63
N GLU A 246 -24.26 -9.82 -4.45
CA GLU A 246 -25.52 -10.49 -4.09
C GLU A 246 -26.70 -9.51 -4.14
N ILE A 247 -26.56 -8.32 -3.55
CA ILE A 247 -27.58 -7.27 -3.61
C ILE A 247 -27.85 -6.86 -5.06
N LEU A 248 -26.81 -6.58 -5.84
CA LEU A 248 -26.94 -6.15 -7.24
C LEU A 248 -27.71 -7.20 -8.07
N ASN A 249 -27.39 -8.49 -7.88
CA ASN A 249 -28.07 -9.59 -8.56
C ASN A 249 -29.55 -9.67 -8.16
N LYS A 250 -29.85 -9.48 -6.88
CA LYS A 250 -31.22 -9.50 -6.36
C LYS A 250 -32.04 -8.30 -6.86
N THR A 251 -31.42 -7.11 -6.96
CA THR A 251 -32.04 -5.92 -7.53
C THR A 251 -32.30 -6.08 -9.04
N MET A 252 -31.34 -6.60 -9.82
CA MET A 252 -31.56 -6.91 -11.24
C MET A 252 -32.69 -7.94 -11.46
N SER A 253 -32.76 -8.96 -10.60
CA SER A 253 -33.81 -9.98 -10.66
C SER A 253 -35.20 -9.41 -10.35
N GLN A 254 -35.30 -8.35 -9.54
CA GLN A 254 -36.56 -7.65 -9.27
C GLN A 254 -36.93 -6.68 -10.41
N THR A 255 -35.94 -6.00 -11.02
CA THR A 255 -36.17 -5.12 -12.17
C THR A 255 -36.63 -5.89 -13.41
N SER A 256 -36.11 -7.09 -13.67
CA SER A 256 -36.57 -7.94 -14.78
C SER A 256 -38.02 -8.41 -14.63
N ILE A 257 -38.47 -8.66 -13.40
CA ILE A 257 -39.87 -9.05 -13.11
C ILE A 257 -40.82 -7.86 -13.35
N GLN A 258 -40.40 -6.63 -13.06
CA GLN A 258 -41.24 -5.44 -13.34
C GLN A 258 -41.33 -5.12 -14.85
N VAL A 259 -40.28 -5.35 -15.65
CA VAL A 259 -40.30 -5.09 -17.10
C VAL A 259 -41.21 -6.08 -17.85
N GLU A 260 -41.25 -7.35 -17.45
CA GLU A 260 -42.21 -8.32 -18.03
C GLU A 260 -43.66 -8.04 -17.60
N THR A 261 -43.87 -7.49 -16.39
CA THR A 261 -45.21 -7.18 -15.88
C THR A 261 -45.77 -5.87 -16.46
N SER A 262 -44.92 -4.92 -16.86
CA SER A 262 -45.34 -3.63 -17.45
C SER A 262 -45.52 -3.65 -18.97
N ALA A 263 -45.08 -4.72 -19.66
CA ALA A 263 -45.47 -4.98 -21.05
C ALA A 263 -46.93 -5.49 -21.18
N SER A 264 -47.56 -5.87 -20.06
CA SER A 264 -48.94 -6.36 -20.00
C SER A 264 -49.71 -5.65 -18.90
N THR A 265 -49.89 -4.33 -18.97
CA THR A 265 -51.08 -3.59 -18.48
C THR A 265 -50.86 -2.09 -18.69
N THR A 266 -51.30 -1.57 -19.84
CA THR A 266 -51.72 -0.16 -19.98
C THR A 266 -53.17 -0.15 -20.43
N LEU A 267 -54.07 -0.14 -19.47
CA LEU A 267 -55.42 0.41 -19.56
C LEU A 267 -55.89 0.71 -18.13
N CYS A 268 -55.46 1.85 -17.58
CA CYS A 268 -56.32 2.80 -16.85
C CYS A 268 -55.52 3.95 -16.21
N SER A 269 -56.17 5.10 -16.17
CA SER A 269 -55.72 6.45 -15.86
C SER A 269 -55.53 6.71 -14.34
N PRO A 270 -54.99 7.89 -13.95
CA PRO A 270 -54.17 8.09 -12.76
C PRO A 270 -54.94 8.61 -11.54
N ASP A 271 -54.48 8.26 -10.33
CA ASP A 271 -54.60 9.17 -9.18
C ASP A 271 -53.53 8.92 -8.09
N GLN A 272 -52.67 9.92 -7.93
CA GLN A 272 -52.09 10.47 -6.70
C GLN A 272 -51.56 9.55 -5.57
N THR A 273 -50.24 9.37 -5.48
CA THR A 273 -49.30 10.01 -4.52
C THR A 273 -47.97 9.27 -4.60
N ASP A 274 -47.06 9.79 -5.42
CA ASP A 274 -45.71 9.26 -5.56
C ASP A 274 -44.89 9.66 -4.32
N VAL A 275 -44.94 8.84 -3.28
CA VAL A 275 -44.00 8.96 -2.17
C VAL A 275 -42.69 8.40 -2.69
N ASP A 276 -41.82 9.35 -3.07
CA ASP A 276 -40.48 9.11 -3.56
C ASP A 276 -39.63 8.35 -2.51
N TRP A 277 -39.77 7.04 -2.55
CA TRP A 277 -39.11 6.09 -1.66
C TRP A 277 -37.60 6.04 -1.93
N GLU A 278 -37.17 6.43 -3.13
CA GLU A 278 -35.75 6.54 -3.49
C GLU A 278 -35.08 7.60 -2.63
N THR A 279 -35.72 8.76 -2.46
CA THR A 279 -35.23 9.82 -1.56
C THR A 279 -35.19 9.37 -0.10
N LYS A 280 -36.15 8.55 0.35
CA LYS A 280 -36.19 8.01 1.72
C LYS A 280 -35.09 6.98 1.96
N VAL A 281 -34.79 6.14 0.97
CA VAL A 281 -33.72 5.14 1.02
C VAL A 281 -32.35 5.83 1.05
N MET A 282 -32.15 6.88 0.24
CA MET A 282 -30.93 7.67 0.25
C MET A 282 -30.68 8.36 1.60
N GLN A 283 -31.74 8.75 2.31
CA GLN A 283 -31.63 9.34 3.65
C GLN A 283 -31.17 8.32 4.72
N TYR A 284 -31.54 7.04 4.61
CA TYR A 284 -31.08 6.00 5.53
C TYR A 284 -29.67 5.47 5.21
N LEU A 285 -29.19 5.68 3.98
CA LEU A 285 -27.85 5.27 3.54
C LEU A 285 -26.73 6.21 3.98
N ASP A 286 -27.06 7.41 4.48
CA ASP A 286 -26.10 8.44 4.87
C ASP A 286 -25.79 8.44 6.40
N LEU A 287 -25.82 7.26 7.03
CA LEU A 287 -25.54 7.13 8.46
C LEU A 287 -24.04 7.29 8.76
N PRO A 288 -23.68 8.06 9.81
CA PRO A 288 -22.31 8.12 10.31
C PRO A 288 -21.87 6.75 10.88
N GLU A 289 -20.56 6.48 10.78
CA GLU A 289 -19.84 5.28 11.20
C GLU A 289 -20.61 4.33 12.13
N VAL A 290 -20.94 3.15 11.60
CA VAL A 290 -21.59 2.06 12.34
C VAL A 290 -20.72 1.66 13.53
N GLU A 291 -21.17 2.01 14.72
CA GLU A 291 -20.71 1.48 15.99
C GLU A 291 -20.81 -0.06 15.94
N GLN A 292 -19.74 -0.76 16.32
CA GLN A 292 -19.67 -2.22 16.24
C GLN A 292 -20.80 -2.86 17.05
N VAL A 293 -21.86 -3.28 16.37
CA VAL A 293 -22.91 -4.11 16.97
C VAL A 293 -22.29 -5.49 17.23
N VAL A 294 -21.91 -5.73 18.48
CA VAL A 294 -21.49 -7.05 18.96
C VAL A 294 -22.72 -7.94 18.92
N LEU A 295 -22.83 -8.75 17.86
CA LEU A 295 -23.93 -9.69 17.70
C LEU A 295 -23.79 -10.82 18.74
N PRO A 296 -24.82 -11.09 19.58
CA PRO A 296 -24.80 -12.20 20.52
C PRO A 296 -24.51 -13.53 19.81
N ARG A 297 -23.69 -14.38 20.44
CA ARG A 297 -23.18 -15.65 19.86
C ARG A 297 -24.30 -16.56 19.31
N ASP A 298 -25.49 -16.48 19.91
CA ASP A 298 -26.65 -17.31 19.59
C ASP A 298 -27.29 -16.93 18.23
N THR A 299 -27.14 -15.68 17.79
CA THR A 299 -27.68 -15.23 16.49
C THR A 299 -26.82 -15.71 15.32
N LEU A 300 -25.50 -15.77 15.51
CA LEU A 300 -24.56 -16.30 14.52
C LEU A 300 -24.81 -17.79 14.29
N PHE A 301 -25.03 -18.54 15.38
CA PHE A 301 -25.30 -19.97 15.28
C PHE A 301 -26.61 -20.26 14.54
N ARG A 302 -27.67 -19.52 14.85
CA ARG A 302 -28.95 -19.63 14.16
C ARG A 302 -28.88 -19.26 12.68
N TYR A 303 -28.01 -18.31 12.32
CA TYR A 303 -27.73 -17.99 10.92
C TYR A 303 -27.01 -19.14 10.19
N PHE A 304 -26.02 -19.78 10.83
CA PHE A 304 -25.35 -20.95 10.26
C PHE A 304 -26.29 -22.13 10.07
N GLU A 305 -27.16 -22.39 11.06
CA GLU A 305 -28.17 -23.45 10.99
C GLU A 305 -29.15 -23.22 9.82
N LEU A 306 -29.63 -21.97 9.66
CA LEU A 306 -30.51 -21.61 8.55
C LEU A 306 -29.81 -21.73 7.18
N MET A 307 -28.53 -21.38 7.11
CA MET A 307 -27.73 -21.51 5.89
C MET A 307 -27.52 -22.98 5.50
N GLU A 308 -27.29 -23.86 6.48
CA GLU A 308 -27.13 -25.30 6.25
C GLU A 308 -28.43 -25.92 5.74
N GLU A 309 -29.57 -25.50 6.31
CA GLU A 309 -30.90 -25.96 5.87
C GLU A 309 -31.23 -25.46 4.45
N LEU A 310 -30.85 -24.23 4.12
CA LEU A 310 -31.03 -23.68 2.78
C LEU A 310 -30.14 -24.38 1.75
N GLN A 311 -28.90 -24.75 2.11
CA GLN A 311 -28.03 -25.55 1.25
C GLN A 311 -28.63 -26.94 0.99
N ARG A 312 -29.13 -27.63 2.03
CA ARG A 312 -29.83 -28.91 1.86
C ARG A 312 -31.01 -28.81 0.91
N ASN A 313 -31.86 -27.81 1.09
CA ASN A 313 -33.03 -27.59 0.24
C ASN A 313 -32.64 -27.33 -1.23
N LEU A 314 -31.56 -26.57 -1.47
CA LEU A 314 -31.05 -26.34 -2.82
C LEU A 314 -30.47 -27.61 -3.46
N GLU A 315 -29.78 -28.42 -2.68
CA GLU A 315 -29.17 -29.67 -3.14
C GLU A 315 -30.23 -30.74 -3.46
N GLU A 316 -31.27 -30.83 -2.62
CA GLU A 316 -32.44 -31.67 -2.85
C GLU A 316 -33.20 -31.22 -4.10
N LYS A 317 -33.45 -29.91 -4.26
CA LYS A 317 -34.07 -29.36 -5.48
C LYS A 317 -33.25 -29.68 -6.74
N LYS A 318 -31.91 -29.59 -6.68
CA LYS A 318 -31.03 -29.99 -7.81
C LYS A 318 -31.15 -31.48 -8.13
N ARG A 319 -31.18 -32.35 -7.12
CA ARG A 319 -31.38 -33.81 -7.33
C ARG A 319 -32.72 -34.10 -7.98
N LEU A 320 -33.80 -33.47 -7.54
CA LEU A 320 -35.13 -33.64 -8.13
C LEU A 320 -35.14 -33.19 -9.60
N HIS A 321 -34.51 -32.06 -9.93
CA HIS A 321 -34.37 -31.63 -11.32
C HIS A 321 -33.58 -32.63 -12.18
N HIS A 322 -32.50 -33.21 -11.64
CA HIS A 322 -31.71 -34.22 -12.35
C HIS A 322 -32.51 -35.50 -12.61
N LEU A 323 -33.26 -36.00 -11.60
CA LEU A 323 -34.13 -37.17 -11.75
C LEU A 323 -35.22 -36.93 -12.80
N LYS A 324 -35.88 -35.76 -12.76
CA LYS A 324 -36.89 -35.39 -13.76
C LYS A 324 -36.32 -35.32 -15.18
N SER A 325 -35.06 -34.85 -15.32
CA SER A 325 -34.36 -34.85 -16.62
C SER A 325 -34.02 -36.26 -17.11
N MET A 326 -33.70 -37.19 -16.21
CA MET A 326 -33.45 -38.58 -16.57
C MET A 326 -34.73 -39.31 -16.96
N GLU A 327 -35.82 -39.10 -16.22
CA GLU A 327 -37.13 -39.68 -16.52
C GLU A 327 -37.65 -39.23 -17.89
N THR A 328 -37.54 -37.94 -18.20
CA THR A 328 -37.90 -37.42 -19.54
C THR A 328 -37.03 -38.01 -20.65
N LYS A 329 -35.72 -38.16 -20.44
CA LYS A 329 -34.83 -38.83 -21.39
C LYS A 329 -35.20 -40.30 -21.60
N ASN A 330 -35.48 -41.02 -20.52
CA ASN A 330 -35.87 -42.43 -20.58
C ASN A 330 -37.22 -42.62 -21.29
N HIS A 331 -38.18 -41.73 -21.05
CA HIS A 331 -39.47 -41.75 -21.73
C HIS A 331 -39.35 -41.43 -23.24
N LEU A 332 -38.46 -40.50 -23.60
CA LEU A 332 -38.12 -40.21 -25.00
C LEU A 332 -37.45 -41.42 -25.69
N THR A 333 -36.50 -42.09 -25.02
CA THR A 333 -35.86 -43.30 -25.59
C THR A 333 -36.83 -44.46 -25.73
N PHE A 334 -37.75 -44.65 -24.78
CA PHE A 334 -38.77 -45.70 -24.86
C PHE A 334 -39.79 -45.42 -25.97
N SER A 335 -40.21 -44.16 -26.13
CA SER A 335 -41.13 -43.74 -27.20
C SER A 335 -40.50 -43.83 -28.59
N ILE A 336 -39.18 -43.61 -28.72
CA ILE A 336 -38.45 -43.78 -29.98
C ILE A 336 -38.28 -45.28 -30.30
N ALA A 337 -37.98 -46.12 -29.30
CA ALA A 337 -37.85 -47.56 -29.49
C ALA A 337 -39.18 -48.20 -29.95
N HIS A 338 -40.31 -47.79 -29.37
CA HIS A 338 -41.64 -48.28 -29.77
C HIS A 338 -42.08 -47.73 -31.15
N SER A 339 -41.50 -46.63 -31.64
CA SER A 339 -41.82 -46.10 -32.97
C SER A 339 -41.01 -46.73 -34.11
N ILE A 340 -40.03 -47.60 -33.79
CA ILE A 340 -39.12 -48.26 -34.75
C ILE A 340 -39.46 -49.76 -34.93
N GLU A 341 -40.25 -50.35 -34.02
CA GLU A 341 -41.00 -51.60 -34.25
C GLU A 341 -42.38 -51.31 -34.85
#